data_AF-A0A1J0KIS5-F1
#
_entry.id   AF-A0A1J0KIS5-F1
#
_cell.length_a   1.000
_cell.length_b   1.000
_cell.length_c   1.000
_cell.angle_alpha   90.00
_cell.angle_beta   90.00
_cell.angle_gamma   90.00
#
_symmetry.space_group_name_H-M   'P 1'
#
loop_
_entity.id
_entity.type
_entity.pdbx_description
1 polymer ?
#
loop_
_entity_poly.entity_id
_entity_poly.type
_entity_poly.pdbx_seq_one_letter_code
_entity_poly.pdbx_strand_id
1 'polypeptide(L)'
;MHNSPRSVSRLITVGITSALFASTFSAVASAESATLSKEPLKASPGRADTVGVQTTCNAKPIFFGYYRTWRDKAIQLKDDDPWKDKLQVKLTDIPEHVNMVSLFPVEDNQKSDQQFWETFHREYQPELKKRGTRVVRTVGAQLLLNKIKDKNLYGKHVEDDYKYREIARDVYNEYVVKHNLDGLDVDMELRQVEKQLNLKWQLRKIMGAFSELMGPKAPANEGKKPDHEGYKYLIYDTFDNAQTSQVGLVADLVDYVLAQTYKKDTKESVTQVWNGFRDKINSCQFMAGYAHPEENDTNRFLTAVGEVNKSGAMQVAEWKPEGGEKGGTFAYALDRDGRTYDGDDFTTLKPTDFAFTKRAIELTTGESSTDLGKPTGSR
;
A
#
# COMPACT_ATOMS: atom_id res chain seq x y z
N MET A 1 -28.24 -51.65 -60.51
CA MET A 1 -26.79 -51.65 -60.80
C MET A 1 -26.25 -50.26 -60.48
N HIS A 2 -25.22 -50.25 -59.65
CA HIS A 2 -24.29 -49.19 -59.19
C HIS A 2 -24.55 -47.68 -59.44
N ASN A 3 -24.69 -46.99 -58.31
CA ASN A 3 -23.80 -45.96 -57.71
C ASN A 3 -23.27 -44.74 -58.51
N SER A 4 -23.53 -43.60 -57.85
CA SER A 4 -22.80 -42.32 -57.79
C SER A 4 -22.96 -41.29 -58.91
N PRO A 5 -23.53 -40.11 -58.58
CA PRO A 5 -23.32 -38.89 -59.35
C PRO A 5 -22.30 -37.95 -58.68
N ARG A 6 -21.35 -37.49 -59.52
CA ARG A 6 -20.79 -36.13 -59.60
C ARG A 6 -20.30 -35.44 -58.32
N SER A 7 -18.97 -35.43 -58.15
CA SER A 7 -18.25 -34.36 -57.45
C SER A 7 -17.72 -33.35 -58.47
N VAL A 8 -18.18 -32.10 -58.37
CA VAL A 8 -17.61 -30.95 -59.08
C VAL A 8 -16.90 -30.10 -58.05
N SER A 9 -15.60 -29.92 -58.30
CA SER A 9 -14.69 -29.11 -57.51
C SER A 9 -15.07 -27.62 -57.60
N ARG A 10 -15.27 -26.98 -56.46
CA ARG A 10 -15.16 -25.52 -56.31
C ARG A 10 -14.36 -25.21 -55.05
N LEU A 11 -13.14 -24.73 -55.25
CA LEU A 11 -12.38 -24.03 -54.23
C LEU A 11 -13.20 -22.84 -53.73
N ILE A 12 -13.50 -22.83 -52.43
CA ILE A 12 -13.91 -21.62 -51.72
C ILE A 12 -12.69 -21.16 -50.94
N THR A 13 -12.09 -20.06 -51.40
CA THR A 13 -11.09 -19.30 -50.67
C THR A 13 -11.79 -18.67 -49.46
N VAL A 14 -11.59 -19.23 -48.27
CA VAL A 14 -12.00 -18.59 -47.02
C VAL A 14 -10.95 -17.52 -46.71
N GLY A 15 -11.31 -16.27 -46.93
CA GLY A 15 -10.53 -15.12 -46.47
C GLY A 15 -10.49 -15.12 -44.95
N ILE A 16 -9.31 -15.41 -44.39
CA ILE A 16 -9.02 -15.17 -42.99
C ILE A 16 -8.89 -13.65 -42.85
N THR A 17 -9.96 -12.99 -42.41
CA THR A 17 -9.87 -11.64 -41.85
C THR A 17 -9.11 -11.73 -40.54
N SER A 18 -7.78 -11.55 -40.63
CA SER A 18 -6.93 -11.25 -39.50
C SER A 18 -7.35 -9.89 -38.94
N ALA A 19 -8.21 -9.89 -37.92
CA ALA A 19 -8.40 -8.73 -37.07
C ALA A 19 -7.09 -8.50 -36.30
N LEU A 20 -6.24 -7.62 -36.84
CA LEU A 20 -5.14 -7.02 -36.11
C LEU A 20 -5.75 -6.26 -34.92
N PHE A 21 -5.73 -6.86 -33.74
CA PHE A 21 -5.80 -6.10 -32.51
C PHE A 21 -4.54 -5.24 -32.47
N ALA A 22 -4.68 -3.99 -32.92
CA ALA A 22 -3.71 -2.95 -32.62
C ALA A 22 -3.73 -2.75 -31.10
N SER A 23 -2.79 -3.40 -30.42
CA SER A 23 -2.43 -3.03 -29.05
C SER A 23 -1.91 -1.60 -29.10
N THR A 24 -2.79 -0.64 -28.86
CA THR A 24 -2.38 0.73 -28.56
C THR A 24 -1.69 0.69 -27.20
N PHE A 25 -0.40 0.36 -27.19
CA PHE A 25 0.49 0.83 -26.15
C PHE A 25 0.43 2.35 -26.25
N SER A 26 -0.38 2.98 -25.39
CA SER A 26 -0.19 4.40 -25.11
C SER A 26 1.25 4.52 -24.67
N ALA A 27 2.08 5.11 -25.54
CA ALA A 27 3.40 5.55 -25.17
C ALA A 27 3.21 6.41 -23.92
N VAL A 28 3.66 5.90 -22.77
CA VAL A 28 3.87 6.74 -21.60
C VAL A 28 4.85 7.78 -22.10
N ALA A 29 4.37 9.00 -22.30
CA ALA A 29 5.25 10.12 -22.55
C ALA A 29 6.23 10.11 -21.37
N SER A 30 7.47 9.68 -21.65
CA SER A 30 8.56 9.81 -20.70
C SER A 30 8.56 11.29 -20.37
N ALA A 31 8.18 11.62 -19.13
CA ALA A 31 8.19 12.98 -18.67
C ALA A 31 9.63 13.46 -18.83
N GLU A 32 9.89 14.23 -19.89
CA GLU A 32 11.16 14.91 -20.07
C GLU A 32 11.48 15.60 -18.75
N SER A 33 12.73 15.43 -18.31
CA SER A 33 13.27 15.91 -17.05
C SER A 33 13.01 17.41 -16.89
N ALA A 34 11.86 17.78 -16.32
CA ALA A 34 11.64 19.09 -15.77
C ALA A 34 12.83 19.37 -14.84
N THR A 35 13.58 20.42 -15.14
CA THR A 35 14.78 20.76 -14.40
C THR A 35 14.38 20.98 -12.95
N LEU A 36 15.02 20.28 -12.00
CA LEU A 36 14.67 20.40 -10.59
C LEU A 36 14.84 21.85 -10.12
N SER A 37 13.87 22.33 -9.35
CA SER A 37 13.92 23.67 -8.78
C SER A 37 15.11 23.82 -7.82
N LYS A 38 15.76 24.98 -7.90
CA LYS A 38 16.79 25.42 -6.94
C LYS A 38 16.21 26.27 -5.81
N GLU A 39 14.93 26.62 -5.88
CA GLU A 39 14.26 27.38 -4.83
C GLU A 39 14.18 26.58 -3.52
N PRO A 40 14.22 27.22 -2.36
CA PRO A 40 14.02 26.54 -1.09
C PRO A 40 12.70 25.76 -1.06
N LEU A 41 12.71 24.59 -0.42
CA LEU A 41 11.50 23.81 -0.14
C LEU A 41 10.56 24.64 0.74
N LYS A 42 9.27 24.61 0.39
CA LYS A 42 8.24 25.29 1.17
C LYS A 42 8.24 24.77 2.62
N ALA A 43 8.16 25.68 3.57
CA ALA A 43 8.06 25.31 4.98
C ALA A 43 6.73 24.60 5.26
N SER A 44 6.79 23.43 5.90
CA SER A 44 5.62 22.76 6.46
C SER A 44 5.25 23.37 7.84
N PRO A 45 3.99 23.70 8.13
CA PRO A 45 3.57 24.14 9.45
C PRO A 45 3.65 23.03 10.52
N GLY A 46 3.92 21.78 10.14
CA GLY A 46 4.02 20.67 11.09
C GLY A 46 2.68 20.20 11.65
N ARG A 47 1.60 20.49 10.93
CA ARG A 47 0.22 20.08 11.22
C ARG A 47 -0.59 20.19 9.94
N ALA A 48 -1.62 19.37 9.79
CA ALA A 48 -2.60 19.51 8.72
C ALA A 48 -3.36 20.85 8.83
N ASP A 49 -3.95 21.29 7.71
CA ASP A 49 -4.69 22.56 7.64
C ASP A 49 -5.91 22.55 8.59
N THR A 50 -6.54 21.38 8.71
CA THR A 50 -7.55 21.07 9.72
C THR A 50 -7.04 19.93 10.59
N VAL A 51 -7.29 20.01 11.90
CA VAL A 51 -6.90 18.98 12.88
C VAL A 51 -8.12 18.54 13.70
N GLY A 52 -7.98 17.40 14.38
CA GLY A 52 -9.02 16.87 15.24
C GLY A 52 -10.14 16.15 14.50
N VAL A 53 -11.22 15.89 15.21
CA VAL A 53 -12.37 15.12 14.71
C VAL A 53 -13.09 15.90 13.61
N GLN A 54 -13.32 15.24 12.48
CA GLN A 54 -14.18 15.75 11.41
C GLN A 54 -15.50 15.01 11.45
N THR A 55 -16.61 15.75 11.48
CA THR A 55 -17.97 15.18 11.44
C THR A 55 -18.26 14.49 10.11
N THR A 56 -17.62 14.94 9.03
CA THR A 56 -17.70 14.37 7.69
C THR A 56 -16.36 14.45 6.99
N CYS A 57 -15.96 13.39 6.30
CA CYS A 57 -14.78 13.37 5.44
C CYS A 57 -15.12 13.71 3.98
N ASN A 58 -14.23 14.43 3.31
CA ASN A 58 -14.38 14.75 1.88
C ASN A 58 -14.27 13.50 0.98
N ALA A 59 -13.54 12.49 1.45
CA ALA A 59 -13.41 11.18 0.84
C ALA A 59 -14.08 10.14 1.75
N LYS A 60 -14.64 9.09 1.17
CA LYS A 60 -15.16 7.95 1.94
C LYS A 60 -14.01 7.26 2.69
N PRO A 61 -14.28 6.63 3.85
CA PRO A 61 -13.29 5.79 4.50
C PRO A 61 -12.81 4.67 3.56
N ILE A 62 -11.52 4.37 3.59
CA ILE A 62 -10.92 3.34 2.75
C ILE A 62 -10.40 2.15 3.57
N PHE A 63 -10.32 0.98 2.93
CA PHE A 63 -9.54 -0.14 3.41
C PHE A 63 -8.21 -0.20 2.67
N PHE A 64 -7.11 -0.19 3.43
CA PHE A 64 -5.74 -0.33 2.93
C PHE A 64 -5.14 -1.67 3.36
N GLY A 65 -4.31 -2.29 2.54
CA GLY A 65 -3.62 -3.52 2.94
C GLY A 65 -2.15 -3.55 2.54
N TYR A 66 -1.30 -4.06 3.44
CA TYR A 66 0.06 -4.45 3.09
C TYR A 66 0.08 -5.88 2.55
N TYR A 67 0.60 -6.04 1.34
CA TYR A 67 0.80 -7.33 0.70
C TYR A 67 2.30 -7.64 0.61
N ARG A 68 2.74 -8.69 1.30
CA ARG A 68 4.15 -9.07 1.38
C ARG A 68 4.58 -9.72 0.06
N THR A 69 5.37 -9.03 -0.76
CA THR A 69 5.66 -9.50 -2.13
C THR A 69 6.49 -10.78 -2.14
N TRP A 70 7.31 -11.02 -1.12
CA TRP A 70 8.06 -12.28 -0.96
C TRP A 70 7.16 -13.47 -0.54
N ARG A 71 5.84 -13.28 -0.52
CA ARG A 71 4.84 -14.33 -0.35
C ARG A 71 3.91 -14.47 -1.55
N ASP A 72 4.09 -13.63 -2.58
CA ASP A 72 3.37 -13.76 -3.84
C ASP A 72 3.82 -15.01 -4.60
N LYS A 73 2.89 -15.77 -5.14
CA LYS A 73 3.16 -16.97 -5.94
C LYS A 73 4.06 -16.74 -7.17
N ALA A 74 4.17 -15.50 -7.66
CA ALA A 74 5.03 -15.13 -8.77
C ALA A 74 6.46 -14.71 -8.36
N ILE A 75 6.79 -14.66 -7.06
CA ILE A 75 8.15 -14.36 -6.61
C ILE A 75 9.06 -15.57 -6.69
N GLN A 76 10.34 -15.35 -6.98
CA GLN A 76 11.36 -16.39 -6.87
C GLN A 76 12.10 -16.24 -5.54
N LEU A 77 11.86 -17.17 -4.61
CA LEU A 77 12.59 -17.22 -3.34
C LEU A 77 14.00 -17.79 -3.51
N LYS A 78 14.81 -17.61 -2.46
CA LYS A 78 16.16 -18.21 -2.37
C LYS A 78 16.06 -19.73 -2.34
N ASP A 79 17.12 -20.39 -2.81
CA ASP A 79 17.12 -21.85 -2.98
C ASP A 79 17.03 -22.60 -1.64
N ASP A 80 17.46 -21.96 -0.54
CA ASP A 80 17.43 -22.43 0.84
C ASP A 80 16.18 -21.98 1.62
N ASP A 81 15.30 -21.18 1.01
CA ASP A 81 14.05 -20.76 1.65
C ASP A 81 13.09 -21.96 1.79
N PRO A 82 12.56 -22.23 3.00
CA PRO A 82 11.72 -23.41 3.27
C PRO A 82 10.34 -23.37 2.58
N TRP A 83 9.98 -22.25 1.98
CA TRP A 83 8.68 -21.97 1.34
C TRP A 83 8.75 -21.78 -0.18
N LYS A 84 9.94 -21.91 -0.82
CA LYS A 84 10.13 -21.63 -2.25
C LYS A 84 9.15 -22.31 -3.20
N ASP A 85 8.72 -23.54 -2.88
CA ASP A 85 7.76 -24.31 -3.68
C ASP A 85 6.35 -24.36 -3.07
N LYS A 86 6.09 -23.53 -2.05
CA LYS A 86 4.88 -23.57 -1.22
C LYS A 86 4.08 -22.29 -1.23
N LEU A 87 4.43 -21.30 -2.05
CA LEU A 87 3.69 -20.05 -2.17
C LEU A 87 2.29 -20.29 -2.75
N GLN A 88 1.26 -19.83 -2.04
CA GLN A 88 -0.14 -20.17 -2.34
C GLN A 88 -0.96 -18.99 -2.88
N VAL A 89 -0.63 -17.77 -2.46
CA VAL A 89 -1.46 -16.58 -2.66
C VAL A 89 -0.89 -15.70 -3.77
N LYS A 90 -1.75 -15.08 -4.56
CA LYS A 90 -1.41 -14.06 -5.56
C LYS A 90 -1.95 -12.70 -5.11
N LEU A 91 -1.34 -11.62 -5.56
CA LEU A 91 -1.83 -10.27 -5.29
C LEU A 91 -3.30 -10.05 -5.72
N THR A 92 -3.74 -10.68 -6.82
CA THR A 92 -5.14 -10.56 -7.29
C THR A 92 -6.14 -11.44 -6.55
N ASP A 93 -5.69 -12.28 -5.60
CA ASP A 93 -6.59 -13.03 -4.74
C ASP A 93 -7.22 -12.12 -3.67
N ILE A 94 -6.64 -10.93 -3.40
CA ILE A 94 -7.21 -9.97 -2.45
C ILE A 94 -8.66 -9.60 -2.84
N PRO A 95 -9.56 -9.40 -1.87
CA PRO A 95 -10.97 -9.13 -2.15
C PRO A 95 -11.18 -7.86 -2.97
N GLU A 96 -12.28 -7.83 -3.73
CA GLU A 96 -12.85 -6.56 -4.19
C GLU A 96 -13.09 -5.62 -2.98
N HIS A 97 -13.10 -4.31 -3.23
CA HIS A 97 -13.22 -3.26 -2.20
C HIS A 97 -12.02 -3.10 -1.26
N VAL A 98 -10.91 -3.82 -1.47
CA VAL A 98 -9.59 -3.32 -1.04
C VAL A 98 -9.30 -2.07 -1.88
N ASN A 99 -9.49 -0.89 -1.29
CA ASN A 99 -9.38 0.38 -2.03
C ASN A 99 -7.92 0.69 -2.38
N MET A 100 -6.98 0.29 -1.53
CA MET A 100 -5.56 0.47 -1.75
C MET A 100 -4.75 -0.71 -1.22
N VAL A 101 -3.75 -1.15 -1.99
CA VAL A 101 -2.80 -2.16 -1.56
C VAL A 101 -1.38 -1.61 -1.69
N SER A 102 -0.57 -1.78 -0.65
CA SER A 102 0.87 -1.51 -0.72
C SER A 102 1.63 -2.79 -1.02
N LEU A 103 2.50 -2.70 -2.02
CA LEU A 103 3.53 -3.69 -2.28
C LEU A 103 4.65 -3.53 -1.24
N PHE A 104 4.75 -4.50 -0.34
CA PHE A 104 5.70 -4.51 0.78
C PHE A 104 6.75 -5.63 0.57
N PRO A 105 7.96 -5.33 0.07
CA PRO A 105 9.03 -6.27 -0.12
C PRO A 105 10.04 -6.22 1.01
N VAL A 106 10.73 -7.34 1.16
CA VAL A 106 12.01 -7.45 1.85
C VAL A 106 12.94 -8.09 0.84
N GLU A 107 13.85 -7.30 0.26
CA GLU A 107 14.73 -7.75 -0.83
C GLU A 107 15.57 -8.97 -0.43
N ASP A 108 15.97 -9.03 0.85
CA ASP A 108 16.71 -10.17 1.41
C ASP A 108 15.90 -11.48 1.46
N ASN A 109 14.58 -11.45 1.27
CA ASN A 109 13.74 -12.66 1.30
C ASN A 109 13.57 -13.31 -0.08
N GLN A 110 14.08 -12.71 -1.16
CA GLN A 110 13.88 -13.21 -2.53
C GLN A 110 15.21 -13.36 -3.27
N LYS A 111 15.22 -14.25 -4.27
CA LYS A 111 16.31 -14.42 -5.23
C LYS A 111 16.13 -13.51 -6.44
N SER A 112 14.88 -13.33 -6.87
CA SER A 112 14.51 -12.46 -7.99
C SER A 112 13.04 -12.07 -7.89
N ASP A 113 12.71 -10.86 -8.33
CA ASP A 113 11.35 -10.35 -8.50
C ASP A 113 10.94 -10.19 -9.97
N GLN A 114 11.76 -10.65 -10.91
CA GLN A 114 11.48 -10.50 -12.34
C GLN A 114 10.12 -11.09 -12.72
N GLN A 115 9.85 -12.33 -12.31
CA GLN A 115 8.59 -13.00 -12.60
C GLN A 115 7.39 -12.32 -11.92
N PHE A 116 7.60 -11.76 -10.72
CA PHE A 116 6.59 -10.98 -10.02
C PHE A 116 6.22 -9.74 -10.84
N TRP A 117 7.19 -8.95 -11.29
CA TRP A 117 6.93 -7.74 -12.08
C TRP A 117 6.38 -8.03 -13.48
N GLU A 118 6.82 -9.11 -14.13
CA GLU A 118 6.23 -9.56 -15.40
C GLU A 118 4.74 -9.92 -15.22
N THR A 119 4.42 -10.65 -14.15
CA THR A 119 3.04 -11.00 -13.80
C THR A 119 2.24 -9.77 -13.38
N PHE A 120 2.87 -8.84 -12.64
CA PHE A 120 2.24 -7.61 -12.20
C PHE A 120 1.77 -6.77 -13.39
N HIS A 121 2.63 -6.53 -14.38
CA HIS A 121 2.27 -5.74 -15.55
C HIS A 121 1.25 -6.44 -16.45
N ARG A 122 1.36 -7.76 -16.61
CA ARG A 122 0.49 -8.53 -17.52
C ARG A 122 -0.88 -8.79 -16.93
N GLU A 123 -0.97 -9.06 -15.63
CA GLU A 123 -2.15 -9.62 -14.97
C GLU A 123 -2.60 -8.80 -13.77
N TYR A 124 -1.72 -8.55 -12.79
CA TYR A 124 -2.17 -7.98 -11.51
C TYR A 124 -2.64 -6.54 -11.62
N GLN A 125 -1.83 -5.66 -12.20
CA GLN A 125 -2.16 -4.23 -12.30
C GLN A 125 -3.43 -3.98 -13.14
N PRO A 126 -3.62 -4.60 -14.33
CA PRO A 126 -4.87 -4.43 -15.07
C PRO A 126 -6.11 -4.86 -14.27
N GLU A 127 -6.03 -5.99 -13.56
CA GLU A 127 -7.16 -6.52 -12.78
C GLU A 127 -7.46 -5.65 -11.55
N LEU A 128 -6.43 -5.22 -10.81
CA LEU A 128 -6.59 -4.29 -9.69
C LEU A 128 -7.17 -2.94 -10.15
N LYS A 129 -6.70 -2.40 -11.28
CA LYS A 129 -7.24 -1.17 -11.87
C LYS A 129 -8.72 -1.33 -12.22
N LYS A 130 -9.11 -2.48 -12.78
CA LYS A 130 -10.52 -2.78 -13.10
C LYS A 130 -11.41 -2.80 -11.85
N ARG A 131 -10.88 -3.25 -10.71
CA ARG A 131 -11.57 -3.25 -9.40
C ARG A 131 -11.54 -1.88 -8.70
N GLY A 132 -10.82 -0.91 -9.25
CA GLY A 132 -10.62 0.41 -8.62
C GLY A 132 -9.60 0.39 -7.48
N THR A 133 -8.84 -0.69 -7.30
CA THR A 133 -7.79 -0.79 -6.28
C THR A 133 -6.57 -0.01 -6.71
N ARG A 134 -6.14 0.94 -5.86
CA ARG A 134 -4.88 1.67 -6.02
C ARG A 134 -3.71 0.82 -5.55
N VAL A 135 -2.58 0.88 -6.24
CA VAL A 135 -1.37 0.17 -5.86
C VAL A 135 -0.27 1.16 -5.48
N VAL A 136 0.18 1.13 -4.24
CA VAL A 136 1.31 1.95 -3.77
C VAL A 136 2.50 1.06 -3.41
N ARG A 137 3.63 1.68 -3.06
CA ARG A 137 4.87 0.98 -2.73
C ARG A 137 5.43 1.49 -1.41
N THR A 138 5.69 0.58 -0.46
CA THR A 138 6.29 0.97 0.84
C THR A 138 7.81 1.09 0.78
N VAL A 139 8.37 2.22 1.19
CA VAL A 139 9.81 2.36 1.42
C VAL A 139 10.08 2.68 2.87
N GLY A 140 11.00 1.94 3.49
CA GLY A 140 11.41 2.20 4.86
C GLY A 140 12.23 3.48 4.96
N ALA A 141 12.08 4.21 6.07
CA ALA A 141 12.87 5.41 6.35
C ALA A 141 14.39 5.15 6.34
N GLN A 142 14.83 3.90 6.58
CA GLN A 142 16.26 3.55 6.52
C GLN A 142 16.81 3.66 5.09
N LEU A 143 16.02 3.32 4.07
CA LEU A 143 16.38 3.51 2.67
C LEU A 143 16.60 5.01 2.38
N LEU A 144 15.70 5.86 2.87
CA LEU A 144 15.81 7.30 2.70
C LEU A 144 17.06 7.85 3.38
N LEU A 145 17.37 7.41 4.60
CA LEU A 145 18.60 7.78 5.30
C LEU A 145 19.86 7.33 4.56
N ASN A 146 19.84 6.15 3.94
CA ASN A 146 20.94 5.67 3.11
C ASN A 146 21.14 6.56 1.88
N LYS A 147 20.07 6.92 1.15
CA LYS A 147 20.14 7.86 0.01
C LYS A 147 20.66 9.24 0.43
N ILE A 148 20.24 9.73 1.60
CA ILE A 148 20.73 10.99 2.19
C ILE A 148 22.24 10.88 2.51
N LYS A 149 22.70 9.73 2.98
CA LYS A 149 24.13 9.45 3.21
C LYS A 149 24.91 9.43 1.90
N ASP A 150 24.39 8.80 0.85
CA ASP A 150 25.02 8.73 -0.48
C ASP A 150 25.21 10.13 -1.10
N LYS A 151 24.27 11.05 -0.82
CA LYS A 151 24.36 12.47 -1.19
C LYS A 151 25.22 13.32 -0.24
N ASN A 152 25.91 12.70 0.71
CA ASN A 152 26.78 13.33 1.71
C ASN A 152 26.05 14.37 2.59
N LEU A 153 24.76 14.14 2.86
CA LEU A 153 23.94 14.99 3.71
C LEU A 153 23.76 14.43 5.12
N TYR A 154 23.86 13.11 5.32
CA TYR A 154 23.48 12.44 6.57
C TYR A 154 24.03 13.10 7.84
N GLY A 155 23.12 13.43 8.77
CA GLY A 155 23.45 14.05 10.05
C GLY A 155 23.97 15.49 9.97
N LYS A 156 23.99 16.12 8.79
CA LYS A 156 24.42 17.51 8.60
C LYS A 156 23.23 18.45 8.50
N HIS A 157 23.43 19.68 8.98
CA HIS A 157 22.49 20.78 8.86
C HIS A 157 22.86 21.65 7.64
N VAL A 158 22.66 21.12 6.44
CA VAL A 158 23.01 21.79 5.16
C VAL A 158 21.75 22.04 4.38
N GLU A 159 21.39 23.30 4.16
CA GLU A 159 20.26 23.73 3.32
C GLU A 159 20.57 23.49 1.82
N ASP A 160 20.50 22.22 1.39
CA ASP A 160 20.70 21.78 0.01
C ASP A 160 19.44 21.06 -0.50
N ASP A 161 18.38 21.85 -0.64
CA ASP A 161 17.05 21.39 -1.06
C ASP A 161 17.05 20.75 -2.43
N TYR A 162 17.97 21.15 -3.30
CA TYR A 162 18.19 20.54 -4.60
C TYR A 162 18.55 19.05 -4.47
N LYS A 163 19.47 18.68 -3.56
CA LYS A 163 19.81 17.26 -3.35
C LYS A 163 18.68 16.45 -2.74
N TYR A 164 17.84 17.03 -1.89
CA TYR A 164 16.64 16.33 -1.40
C TYR A 164 15.65 16.08 -2.55
N ARG A 165 15.49 17.03 -3.47
CA ARG A 165 14.69 16.82 -4.70
C ARG A 165 15.28 15.75 -5.60
N GLU A 166 16.60 15.67 -5.73
CA GLU A 166 17.24 14.58 -6.48
C GLU A 166 16.90 13.22 -5.86
N ILE A 167 17.06 13.08 -4.54
CA ILE A 167 16.72 11.82 -3.84
C ILE A 167 15.24 11.48 -4.04
N ALA A 168 14.35 12.46 -3.82
CA ALA A 168 12.91 12.24 -3.95
C ALA A 168 12.52 11.80 -5.37
N ARG A 169 13.10 12.46 -6.39
CA ARG A 169 12.89 12.09 -7.80
C ARG A 169 13.43 10.70 -8.11
N ASP A 170 14.62 10.35 -7.61
CA ASP A 170 15.22 9.03 -7.86
C ASP A 170 14.37 7.91 -7.23
N VAL A 171 13.89 8.10 -6.00
CA VAL A 171 12.99 7.17 -5.31
C VAL A 171 11.64 7.10 -6.02
N TYR A 172 11.03 8.24 -6.38
CA TYR A 172 9.77 8.28 -7.11
C TYR A 172 9.87 7.58 -8.47
N ASN A 173 10.95 7.81 -9.21
CA ASN A 173 11.16 7.17 -10.50
C ASN A 173 11.31 5.66 -10.38
N GLU A 174 12.11 5.19 -9.43
CA GLU A 174 12.36 3.76 -9.22
C GLU A 174 11.12 3.03 -8.73
N TYR A 175 10.43 3.59 -7.73
CA TYR A 175 9.39 2.86 -7.03
C TYR A 175 7.98 3.20 -7.48
N VAL A 176 7.75 4.32 -8.14
CA VAL A 176 6.42 4.74 -8.62
C VAL A 176 6.35 4.73 -10.13
N VAL A 177 7.22 5.46 -10.83
CA VAL A 177 7.14 5.62 -12.29
C VAL A 177 7.43 4.32 -13.03
N LYS A 178 8.50 3.61 -12.66
CA LYS A 178 8.98 2.39 -13.32
C LYS A 178 7.90 1.33 -13.53
N HIS A 179 6.98 1.22 -12.57
CA HIS A 179 5.89 0.24 -12.56
C HIS A 179 4.50 0.89 -12.65
N ASN A 180 4.44 2.19 -12.94
CA ASN A 180 3.22 3.00 -13.02
C ASN A 180 2.29 2.83 -11.78
N LEU A 181 2.87 2.89 -10.58
CA LEU A 181 2.14 2.77 -9.32
C LEU A 181 1.44 4.09 -8.96
N ASP A 182 0.45 4.02 -8.08
CA ASP A 182 -0.39 5.14 -7.67
C ASP A 182 0.23 5.99 -6.56
N GLY A 183 1.39 5.62 -5.99
CA GLY A 183 2.02 6.43 -4.96
C GLY A 183 3.06 5.69 -4.12
N LEU A 184 3.46 6.35 -3.04
CA LEU A 184 4.46 5.88 -2.11
C LEU A 184 3.91 5.88 -0.69
N ASP A 185 4.27 4.85 0.06
CA ASP A 185 4.08 4.74 1.50
C ASP A 185 5.45 4.76 2.18
N VAL A 186 5.61 5.61 3.19
CA VAL A 186 6.88 5.79 3.90
C VAL A 186 6.76 5.20 5.30
N ASP A 187 7.38 4.03 5.48
CA ASP A 187 7.45 3.34 6.76
C ASP A 187 8.45 4.04 7.68
N MET A 188 7.87 4.77 8.64
CA MET A 188 8.59 5.50 9.67
C MET A 188 8.68 4.70 10.98
N GLU A 189 9.38 3.57 10.93
CA GLU A 189 9.69 2.78 12.14
C GLU A 189 11.13 3.01 12.70
N LEU A 190 11.71 4.20 12.55
CA LEU A 190 13.07 4.48 13.06
C LEU A 190 13.12 5.39 14.29
N ARG A 191 13.27 4.76 15.46
CA ARG A 191 13.48 5.46 16.75
C ARG A 191 14.73 6.34 16.79
N GLN A 192 15.73 6.11 15.94
CA GLN A 192 16.93 6.96 15.91
C GLN A 192 16.65 8.38 15.41
N VAL A 193 15.64 8.56 14.54
CA VAL A 193 15.24 9.88 14.03
C VAL A 193 14.68 10.74 15.16
N GLU A 194 13.91 10.14 16.08
CA GLU A 194 13.38 10.82 17.26
C GLU A 194 14.47 11.46 18.13
N LYS A 195 15.64 10.83 18.20
CA LYS A 195 16.72 11.24 19.10
C LYS A 195 17.68 12.27 18.51
N GLN A 196 17.62 12.51 17.20
CA GLN A 196 18.62 13.33 16.50
C GLN A 196 17.94 14.47 15.73
N LEU A 197 18.14 15.71 16.19
CA LEU A 197 17.56 16.91 15.57
C LEU A 197 17.88 17.02 14.08
N ASN A 198 19.12 16.70 13.68
CA ASN A 198 19.52 16.75 12.28
C ASN A 198 18.71 15.74 11.46
N LEU A 199 18.50 14.50 11.93
CA LEU A 199 17.71 13.51 11.21
C LEU A 199 16.23 13.89 11.10
N LYS A 200 15.65 14.55 12.12
CA LYS A 200 14.29 15.10 12.04
C LYS A 200 14.16 16.15 10.94
N TRP A 201 15.13 17.06 10.88
CA TRP A 201 15.18 18.09 9.85
C TRP A 201 15.35 17.45 8.45
N GLN A 202 16.17 16.41 8.33
CA GLN A 202 16.36 15.68 7.07
C GLN A 202 15.11 14.93 6.62
N LEU A 203 14.39 14.27 7.54
CA LEU A 203 13.09 13.66 7.29
C LEU A 203 12.10 14.69 6.74
N ARG A 204 12.00 15.85 7.40
CA ARG A 204 11.13 16.93 6.95
C ARG A 204 11.49 17.41 5.55
N LYS A 205 12.78 17.56 5.24
CA LYS A 205 13.24 17.99 3.91
C LYS A 205 12.93 16.96 2.83
N ILE A 206 13.19 15.67 3.06
CA ILE A 206 12.88 14.64 2.06
C ILE A 206 11.38 14.48 1.84
N MET A 207 10.57 14.54 2.90
CA MET A 207 9.10 14.51 2.78
C MET A 207 8.57 15.76 2.09
N GLY A 208 9.16 16.94 2.36
CA GLY A 208 8.87 18.17 1.61
C GLY A 208 9.16 18.02 0.12
N ALA A 209 10.28 17.40 -0.24
CA ALA A 209 10.61 17.12 -1.63
C ALA A 209 9.65 16.10 -2.28
N PHE A 210 9.23 15.05 -1.56
CA PHE A 210 8.20 14.15 -2.05
C PHE A 210 6.85 14.85 -2.27
N SER A 211 6.51 15.82 -1.42
CA SER A 211 5.25 16.57 -1.54
C SER A 211 5.14 17.43 -2.80
N GLU A 212 6.25 17.67 -3.50
CA GLU A 212 6.24 18.31 -4.83
C GLU A 212 5.89 17.32 -5.96
N LEU A 213 6.01 16.01 -5.71
CA LEU A 213 5.78 14.94 -6.70
C LEU A 213 4.46 14.20 -6.47
N MET A 214 4.04 14.06 -5.21
CA MET A 214 2.88 13.28 -4.78
C MET A 214 2.29 13.84 -3.48
N GLY A 215 1.09 13.39 -3.12
CA GLY A 215 0.34 13.89 -1.97
C GLY A 215 -0.47 15.15 -2.26
N PRO A 216 -1.15 15.71 -1.25
CA PRO A 216 -2.11 16.80 -1.41
C PRO A 216 -1.49 18.12 -1.89
N LYS A 217 -0.16 18.28 -1.78
CA LYS A 217 0.55 19.51 -2.17
C LYS A 217 1.25 19.42 -3.53
N ALA A 218 1.19 18.26 -4.18
CA ALA A 218 1.83 18.08 -5.47
C ALA A 218 1.08 18.86 -6.56
N PRO A 219 1.77 19.65 -7.40
CA PRO A 219 1.13 20.33 -8.52
C PRO A 219 0.38 19.36 -9.46
N ALA A 220 0.88 18.14 -9.62
CA ALA A 220 0.22 17.10 -10.42
C ALA A 220 -1.13 16.64 -9.86
N ASN A 221 -1.40 16.91 -8.58
CA ASN A 221 -2.66 16.60 -7.88
C ASN A 221 -3.56 17.83 -7.72
N GLU A 222 -3.15 19.02 -8.17
CA GLU A 222 -3.95 20.24 -8.04
C GLU A 222 -5.33 20.07 -8.71
N GLY A 223 -6.40 20.38 -7.98
CA GLY A 223 -7.78 20.21 -8.43
C GLY A 223 -8.28 18.76 -8.49
N LYS A 224 -7.44 17.76 -8.16
CA LYS A 224 -7.85 16.36 -8.03
C LYS A 224 -8.23 16.03 -6.59
N LYS A 225 -9.16 15.09 -6.43
CA LYS A 225 -9.50 14.51 -5.13
C LYS A 225 -8.84 13.14 -4.97
N PRO A 226 -8.60 12.69 -3.72
CA PRO A 226 -8.19 11.31 -3.43
C PRO A 226 -9.27 10.33 -3.92
N ASP A 227 -9.02 9.72 -5.08
CA ASP A 227 -9.84 8.73 -5.82
C ASP A 227 -9.83 9.00 -7.34
N HIS A 228 -9.55 10.24 -7.77
CA HIS A 228 -9.44 10.63 -9.17
C HIS A 228 -8.31 9.85 -9.88
N GLU A 229 -8.52 9.48 -11.15
CA GLU A 229 -7.51 8.81 -11.95
C GLU A 229 -6.22 9.65 -12.07
N GLY A 230 -5.07 9.00 -11.87
CA GLY A 230 -3.77 9.65 -11.94
C GLY A 230 -3.46 10.58 -10.76
N TYR A 231 -4.20 10.51 -9.65
CA TYR A 231 -3.77 11.05 -8.36
C TYR A 231 -2.57 10.25 -7.84
N LYS A 232 -1.52 10.91 -7.37
CA LYS A 232 -0.35 10.24 -6.77
C LYS A 232 -0.35 10.40 -5.26
N TYR A 233 -0.45 9.29 -4.53
CA TYR A 233 -0.56 9.29 -3.07
C TYR A 233 0.81 9.41 -2.40
N LEU A 234 0.87 10.16 -1.29
CA LEU A 234 1.97 10.14 -0.34
C LEU A 234 1.42 9.75 1.03
N ILE A 235 1.87 8.61 1.53
CA ILE A 235 1.36 7.98 2.74
C ILE A 235 2.49 7.87 3.76
N TYR A 236 2.12 7.99 5.04
CA TYR A 236 3.05 7.92 6.15
C TYR A 236 2.59 6.88 7.17
N ASP A 237 3.17 5.70 7.12
CA ASP A 237 2.90 4.66 8.10
C ASP A 237 3.94 4.65 9.21
N THR A 238 3.49 4.34 10.43
CA THR A 238 4.35 4.48 11.61
C THR A 238 3.79 3.79 12.85
N PHE A 239 4.61 3.70 13.90
CA PHE A 239 4.20 3.26 15.24
C PHE A 239 2.94 3.98 15.76
N ASP A 240 2.33 3.42 16.80
CA ASP A 240 1.16 3.97 17.49
C ASP A 240 1.43 5.24 18.35
N ASN A 241 2.45 6.03 18.02
CA ASN A 241 2.84 7.24 18.76
C ASN A 241 3.29 8.39 17.85
N ALA A 242 2.44 9.40 17.65
CA ALA A 242 2.71 10.53 16.77
C ALA A 242 4.00 11.31 17.08
N GLN A 243 4.40 11.39 18.35
CA GLN A 243 5.56 12.17 18.78
C GLN A 243 6.86 11.45 18.44
N THR A 244 6.98 10.17 18.81
CA THR A 244 8.14 9.33 18.45
C THR A 244 8.28 9.25 16.93
N SER A 245 7.15 9.11 16.25
CA SER A 245 7.03 8.99 14.80
C SER A 245 7.13 10.31 14.03
N GLN A 246 7.34 11.45 14.68
CA GLN A 246 7.51 12.75 14.02
C GLN A 246 6.36 13.16 13.07
N VAL A 247 5.13 12.71 13.31
CA VAL A 247 3.96 13.00 12.44
C VAL A 247 3.76 14.51 12.27
N GLY A 248 3.98 15.27 13.35
CA GLY A 248 3.93 16.73 13.32
C GLY A 248 5.05 17.42 12.51
N LEU A 249 5.88 16.70 11.75
CA LEU A 249 6.79 17.30 10.77
C LEU A 249 6.26 17.19 9.34
N VAL A 250 5.28 16.32 9.11
CA VAL A 250 4.86 15.87 7.77
C VAL A 250 3.34 15.88 7.58
N ALA A 251 2.56 16.14 8.62
CA ALA A 251 1.10 16.00 8.63
C ALA A 251 0.35 16.73 7.49
N ASP A 252 0.87 17.86 7.03
CA ASP A 252 0.31 18.63 5.90
C ASP A 252 0.75 18.14 4.52
N LEU A 253 1.74 17.25 4.48
CA LEU A 253 2.37 16.79 3.24
C LEU A 253 1.75 15.49 2.72
N VAL A 254 0.97 14.79 3.54
CA VAL A 254 0.57 13.40 3.31
C VAL A 254 -0.94 13.24 3.27
N ASP A 255 -1.41 12.29 2.46
CA ASP A 255 -2.83 11.97 2.32
C ASP A 255 -3.36 11.24 3.56
N TYR A 256 -2.60 10.24 4.02
CA TYR A 256 -2.97 9.39 5.14
C TYR A 256 -1.79 9.17 6.09
N VAL A 257 -2.12 9.01 7.37
CA VAL A 257 -1.22 8.55 8.42
C VAL A 257 -1.74 7.22 8.94
N LEU A 258 -0.96 6.17 8.74
CA LEU A 258 -1.28 4.79 9.12
C LEU A 258 -0.61 4.50 10.46
N ALA A 259 -1.40 4.51 11.54
CA ALA A 259 -0.93 4.18 12.87
C ALA A 259 -1.04 2.67 13.13
N GLN A 260 0.10 2.03 13.34
CA GLN A 260 0.20 0.59 13.55
C GLN A 260 -0.29 0.19 14.94
N THR A 261 -1.58 -0.04 15.05
CA THR A 261 -2.25 -0.40 16.32
C THR A 261 -2.28 -1.91 16.59
N TYR A 262 -1.26 -2.65 16.14
CA TYR A 262 -1.26 -4.11 16.11
C TYR A 262 -1.40 -4.82 17.47
N LYS A 263 -1.13 -4.09 18.57
CA LYS A 263 -1.32 -4.54 19.97
C LYS A 263 -2.55 -3.93 20.64
N LYS A 264 -3.42 -3.27 19.89
CA LYS A 264 -4.65 -2.61 20.36
C LYS A 264 -5.83 -3.40 19.82
N ASP A 265 -6.43 -4.22 20.66
CA ASP A 265 -7.54 -5.11 20.32
C ASP A 265 -8.90 -4.58 20.78
N THR A 266 -8.96 -3.34 21.25
CA THR A 266 -10.19 -2.68 21.74
C THR A 266 -10.36 -1.27 21.18
N LYS A 267 -11.61 -0.80 21.08
CA LYS A 267 -11.93 0.57 20.62
C LYS A 267 -11.33 1.63 21.56
N GLU A 268 -11.30 1.36 22.85
CA GLU A 268 -10.73 2.26 23.86
C GLU A 268 -9.22 2.44 23.66
N SER A 269 -8.51 1.35 23.37
CA SER A 269 -7.07 1.39 23.15
C SER A 269 -6.69 2.06 21.82
N VAL A 270 -7.53 1.93 20.76
CA VAL A 270 -7.38 2.72 19.52
C VAL A 270 -7.68 4.20 19.76
N THR A 271 -8.67 4.52 20.59
CA THR A 271 -9.00 5.91 20.98
C THR A 271 -7.82 6.59 21.68
N GLN A 272 -7.09 5.87 22.53
CA GLN A 272 -5.88 6.40 23.17
C GLN A 272 -4.78 6.75 22.16
N VAL A 273 -4.62 5.93 21.12
CA VAL A 273 -3.69 6.23 20.02
C VAL A 273 -4.14 7.49 19.29
N TRP A 274 -5.39 7.55 18.82
CA TRP A 274 -5.95 8.74 18.14
C TRP A 274 -5.76 10.03 18.95
N ASN A 275 -5.95 9.98 20.27
CA ASN A 275 -5.77 11.15 21.14
C ASN A 275 -4.36 11.75 21.09
N GLY A 276 -3.34 10.96 20.75
CA GLY A 276 -1.97 11.44 20.55
C GLY A 276 -1.71 12.04 19.15
N PHE A 277 -2.60 11.81 18.18
CA PHE A 277 -2.45 12.29 16.79
C PHE A 277 -3.35 13.50 16.47
N ARG A 278 -4.47 13.64 17.19
CA ARG A 278 -5.56 14.56 16.87
C ARG A 278 -5.21 16.05 16.87
N ASP A 279 -4.09 16.46 17.45
CA ASP A 279 -3.60 17.84 17.42
C ASP A 279 -2.69 18.14 16.21
N LYS A 280 -2.26 17.10 15.48
CA LYS A 280 -1.40 17.21 14.29
C LYS A 280 -2.12 16.94 12.99
N ILE A 281 -3.07 16.01 12.98
CA ILE A 281 -3.83 15.59 11.81
C ILE A 281 -5.33 15.66 12.09
N ASN A 282 -6.15 15.65 11.04
CA ASN A 282 -7.58 15.42 11.19
C ASN A 282 -7.94 13.94 11.09
N SER A 283 -9.12 13.58 11.58
CA SER A 283 -9.53 12.18 11.63
C SER A 283 -9.69 11.53 10.26
N CYS A 284 -9.93 12.30 9.20
CA CYS A 284 -10.01 11.80 7.82
C CYS A 284 -8.65 11.40 7.22
N GLN A 285 -7.54 11.81 7.84
CA GLN A 285 -6.20 11.33 7.47
C GLN A 285 -5.79 10.10 8.29
N PHE A 286 -6.44 9.83 9.43
CA PHE A 286 -6.02 8.80 10.36
C PHE A 286 -6.58 7.42 9.97
N MET A 287 -5.69 6.43 9.90
CA MET A 287 -6.04 5.03 9.72
C MET A 287 -5.42 4.19 10.85
N ALA A 288 -6.24 3.40 11.52
CA ALA A 288 -5.79 2.43 12.52
C ALA A 288 -5.55 1.05 11.87
N GLY A 289 -4.49 0.37 12.31
CA GLY A 289 -4.02 -0.88 11.70
C GLY A 289 -4.16 -2.11 12.60
N TYR A 290 -4.53 -3.24 12.02
CA TYR A 290 -4.37 -4.56 12.63
C TYR A 290 -3.37 -5.41 11.83
N ALA A 291 -2.90 -6.52 12.40
CA ALA A 291 -1.94 -7.40 11.74
C ALA A 291 -2.43 -8.85 11.76
N HIS A 292 -2.24 -9.54 10.64
CA HIS A 292 -2.42 -10.99 10.56
C HIS A 292 -1.20 -11.75 11.13
N PRO A 293 -1.39 -12.96 11.68
CA PRO A 293 -0.29 -13.80 12.11
C PRO A 293 0.65 -14.23 10.98
N GLU A 294 1.87 -13.69 10.99
CA GLU A 294 2.94 -14.13 10.10
C GLU A 294 3.48 -15.51 10.49
N GLU A 295 3.89 -16.28 9.48
CA GLU A 295 4.59 -17.56 9.69
C GLU A 295 5.92 -17.35 10.42
N ASN A 296 6.22 -18.21 11.38
CA ASN A 296 7.42 -18.18 12.22
C ASN A 296 7.68 -16.85 12.97
N ASP A 297 6.69 -15.97 13.10
CA ASP A 297 6.84 -14.70 13.78
C ASP A 297 6.93 -14.84 15.32
N THR A 298 7.72 -13.96 15.91
CA THR A 298 7.95 -13.89 17.36
C THR A 298 7.27 -12.68 18.02
N ASN A 299 6.83 -11.68 17.24
CA ASN A 299 6.15 -10.49 17.75
C ASN A 299 4.75 -10.79 18.29
N ARG A 300 4.05 -11.75 17.67
CA ARG A 300 2.75 -12.28 18.11
C ARG A 300 1.66 -11.21 18.28
N PHE A 301 1.29 -10.53 17.21
CA PHE A 301 0.17 -9.58 17.18
C PHE A 301 -1.19 -10.29 17.14
N LEU A 302 -1.94 -10.22 18.25
CA LEU A 302 -3.17 -11.00 18.45
C LEU A 302 -4.45 -10.33 17.93
N THR A 303 -4.35 -9.28 17.12
CA THR A 303 -5.54 -8.54 16.68
C THR A 303 -6.41 -9.36 15.73
N ALA A 304 -5.82 -10.11 14.79
CA ALA A 304 -6.56 -10.93 13.83
C ALA A 304 -6.46 -12.45 14.10
N VAL A 305 -6.65 -12.86 15.36
CA VAL A 305 -6.81 -14.28 15.75
C VAL A 305 -8.20 -14.56 16.32
N GLY A 306 -8.62 -15.82 16.24
CA GLY A 306 -9.89 -16.30 16.79
C GLY A 306 -11.08 -16.10 15.85
N GLU A 307 -12.27 -15.99 16.41
CA GLU A 307 -13.50 -15.79 15.65
C GLU A 307 -13.52 -14.39 15.02
N VAL A 308 -13.65 -14.32 13.69
CA VAL A 308 -13.60 -13.08 12.90
C VAL A 308 -14.42 -11.96 13.56
N ASN A 309 -15.71 -12.18 13.81
CA ASN A 309 -16.64 -11.17 14.33
C ASN A 309 -16.38 -10.72 15.77
N LYS A 310 -15.52 -11.42 16.53
CA LYS A 310 -15.18 -11.08 17.93
C LYS A 310 -13.73 -10.65 18.10
N SER A 311 -12.96 -10.61 17.01
CA SER A 311 -11.53 -10.33 17.03
C SER A 311 -11.22 -8.85 17.30
N GLY A 312 -9.99 -8.58 17.73
CA GLY A 312 -9.47 -7.22 17.86
C GLY A 312 -9.43 -6.46 16.53
N ALA A 313 -9.23 -7.16 15.42
CA ALA A 313 -9.27 -6.60 14.08
C ALA A 313 -10.62 -5.93 13.78
N MET A 314 -11.73 -6.53 14.23
CA MET A 314 -13.05 -5.91 14.05
C MET A 314 -13.26 -4.73 14.99
N GLN A 315 -12.69 -4.76 16.19
CA GLN A 315 -12.70 -3.59 17.08
C GLN A 315 -11.96 -2.40 16.43
N VAL A 316 -10.81 -2.67 15.78
CA VAL A 316 -10.04 -1.67 15.02
C VAL A 316 -10.81 -1.18 13.78
N ALA A 317 -11.44 -2.08 13.02
CA ALA A 317 -12.21 -1.74 11.82
C ALA A 317 -13.46 -0.90 12.14
N GLU A 318 -14.21 -1.27 13.18
CA GLU A 318 -15.42 -0.54 13.61
C GLU A 318 -15.12 0.79 14.28
N TRP A 319 -13.93 0.94 14.87
CA TRP A 319 -13.60 2.15 15.61
C TRP A 319 -13.76 3.40 14.74
N LYS A 320 -14.30 4.46 15.33
CA LYS A 320 -14.35 5.83 14.82
C LYS A 320 -14.12 6.78 16.00
N PRO A 321 -13.54 7.98 15.78
CA PRO A 321 -13.50 8.98 16.84
C PRO A 321 -14.93 9.39 17.23
N GLU A 322 -15.13 9.69 18.52
CA GLU A 322 -16.43 10.14 19.00
C GLU A 322 -16.89 11.40 18.23
N GLY A 323 -18.11 11.35 17.68
CA GLY A 323 -18.71 12.46 16.95
C GLY A 323 -18.17 12.68 15.53
N GLY A 324 -17.39 11.75 14.96
CA GLY A 324 -16.89 11.92 13.60
C GLY A 324 -16.50 10.66 12.85
N GLU A 325 -15.90 10.90 11.69
CA GLU A 325 -15.45 9.87 10.76
C GLU A 325 -13.94 9.67 10.84
N LYS A 326 -13.46 8.59 10.22
CA LYS A 326 -12.03 8.29 10.08
C LYS A 326 -11.64 8.15 8.61
N GLY A 327 -10.35 8.28 8.31
CA GLY A 327 -9.81 8.04 6.98
C GLY A 327 -9.94 6.59 6.53
N GLY A 328 -9.87 5.65 7.47
CA GLY A 328 -10.06 4.23 7.16
C GLY A 328 -9.40 3.28 8.15
N THR A 329 -9.19 2.05 7.70
CA THR A 329 -8.51 0.98 8.45
C THR A 329 -7.52 0.31 7.53
N PHE A 330 -6.45 -0.23 8.11
CA PHE A 330 -5.51 -1.05 7.35
C PHE A 330 -5.17 -2.38 8.00
N ALA A 331 -4.68 -3.31 7.18
CA ALA A 331 -4.22 -4.61 7.61
C ALA A 331 -2.78 -4.86 7.15
N TYR A 332 -1.95 -5.35 8.06
CA TYR A 332 -0.64 -5.88 7.72
C TYR A 332 -0.67 -7.39 7.45
N ALA A 333 0.13 -7.83 6.48
CA ALA A 333 0.25 -9.21 6.01
C ALA A 333 -1.07 -9.80 5.47
N LEU A 334 -1.71 -9.15 4.49
CA LEU A 334 -2.96 -9.64 3.87
C LEU A 334 -2.88 -11.08 3.37
N ASP A 335 -1.71 -11.51 2.89
CA ASP A 335 -1.44 -12.87 2.42
C ASP A 335 -1.60 -13.94 3.53
N ARG A 336 -1.76 -13.50 4.79
CA ARG A 336 -1.92 -14.32 6.00
C ARG A 336 -3.30 -14.23 6.63
N ASP A 337 -4.30 -13.68 5.93
CA ASP A 337 -5.66 -13.62 6.46
C ASP A 337 -6.18 -15.01 6.86
N GLY A 338 -6.78 -15.09 8.04
CA GLY A 338 -7.36 -16.32 8.60
C GLY A 338 -6.36 -17.26 9.27
N ARG A 339 -5.10 -16.85 9.46
CA ARG A 339 -4.06 -17.65 10.12
C ARG A 339 -4.04 -17.43 11.63
N THR A 340 -3.44 -18.39 12.34
CA THR A 340 -3.15 -18.32 13.77
C THR A 340 -1.65 -18.49 14.05
N TYR A 341 -1.24 -18.30 15.30
CA TYR A 341 0.13 -18.56 15.76
C TYR A 341 0.34 -19.98 16.32
N ASP A 342 -0.61 -20.88 16.04
CA ASP A 342 -0.65 -22.22 16.58
C ASP A 342 -0.68 -23.26 15.44
N GLY A 343 -0.26 -24.48 15.76
CA GLY A 343 -0.33 -25.61 14.84
C GLY A 343 0.39 -25.37 13.51
N ASP A 344 -0.24 -25.82 12.43
CA ASP A 344 0.31 -25.74 11.08
C ASP A 344 0.22 -24.33 10.47
N ASP A 345 -0.71 -23.47 10.92
CA ASP A 345 -0.77 -22.07 10.47
C ASP A 345 0.53 -21.33 10.80
N PHE A 346 1.17 -21.61 11.93
CA PHE A 346 2.42 -20.96 12.32
C PHE A 346 3.60 -21.30 11.40
N THR A 347 3.62 -22.50 10.81
CA THR A 347 4.81 -23.05 10.12
C THR A 347 4.59 -23.29 8.63
N THR A 348 3.39 -23.04 8.12
CA THR A 348 3.02 -23.31 6.71
C THR A 348 2.38 -22.10 6.03
N LEU A 349 2.45 -22.08 4.70
CA LEU A 349 1.73 -21.14 3.85
C LEU A 349 0.53 -21.86 3.24
N LYS A 350 -0.64 -21.23 3.31
CA LYS A 350 -1.92 -21.81 2.88
C LYS A 350 -2.71 -20.78 2.05
N PRO A 351 -3.60 -21.21 1.13
CA PRO A 351 -4.57 -20.32 0.51
C PRO A 351 -5.43 -19.61 1.57
N THR A 352 -5.99 -18.45 1.27
CA THR A 352 -6.88 -17.72 2.18
C THR A 352 -8.18 -17.35 1.47
N ASP A 353 -9.28 -17.30 2.24
CA ASP A 353 -10.59 -16.82 1.81
C ASP A 353 -10.81 -15.32 2.12
N PHE A 354 -9.82 -14.71 2.79
CA PHE A 354 -9.80 -13.32 3.23
C PHE A 354 -10.97 -12.93 4.15
N ALA A 355 -11.41 -13.83 5.02
CA ALA A 355 -12.58 -13.60 5.87
C ALA A 355 -12.46 -12.37 6.78
N PHE A 356 -11.29 -12.13 7.40
CA PHE A 356 -11.08 -10.95 8.23
C PHE A 356 -11.08 -9.67 7.40
N THR A 357 -10.39 -9.66 6.27
CA THR A 357 -10.28 -8.51 5.36
C THR A 357 -11.66 -8.12 4.82
N LYS A 358 -12.44 -9.09 4.33
CA LYS A 358 -13.81 -8.86 3.85
C LYS A 358 -14.68 -8.23 4.93
N ARG A 359 -14.62 -8.77 6.16
CA ARG A 359 -15.39 -8.22 7.27
C ARG A 359 -14.91 -6.83 7.70
N ALA A 360 -13.60 -6.59 7.70
CA ALA A 360 -13.05 -5.27 8.02
C ALA A 360 -13.43 -4.22 6.97
N ILE A 361 -13.45 -4.57 5.68
CA ILE A 361 -13.96 -3.71 4.60
C ILE A 361 -15.39 -3.28 4.92
N GLU A 362 -16.29 -4.23 5.19
CA GLU A 362 -17.70 -3.93 5.52
C GLU A 362 -17.83 -2.93 6.66
N LEU A 363 -17.06 -3.12 7.73
CA LEU A 363 -17.12 -2.28 8.93
C LEU A 363 -16.51 -0.89 8.71
N THR A 364 -15.51 -0.80 7.83
CA THR A 364 -14.80 0.44 7.55
C THR A 364 -15.50 1.29 6.49
N THR A 365 -15.84 0.69 5.35
CA THR A 365 -16.33 1.40 4.16
C THR A 365 -17.86 1.34 4.03
N GLY A 366 -18.50 0.37 4.69
CA GLY A 366 -19.92 0.06 4.51
C GLY A 366 -20.22 -0.74 3.23
N GLU A 367 -19.19 -1.12 2.47
CA GLU A 367 -19.34 -1.91 1.25
C GLU A 367 -19.33 -3.41 1.60
N SER A 368 -20.37 -4.14 1.23
CA SER A 368 -20.42 -5.59 1.37
C SER A 368 -19.76 -6.26 0.17
N SER A 369 -18.86 -7.20 0.42
CA SER A 369 -18.33 -8.04 -0.65
C SER A 369 -19.40 -9.04 -1.08
N THR A 370 -19.86 -8.96 -2.33
CA THR A 370 -20.73 -9.99 -2.92
C THR A 370 -20.00 -11.31 -3.18
N ASP A 371 -18.66 -11.31 -3.03
CA ASP A 371 -17.78 -12.46 -3.24
C ASP A 371 -17.42 -13.14 -1.90
N LEU A 372 -18.46 -13.44 -1.11
CA LEU A 372 -18.37 -14.49 -0.09
C LEU A 372 -18.21 -15.82 -0.84
N GLY A 373 -16.98 -16.08 -1.29
CA GLY A 373 -16.56 -17.37 -1.81
C GLY A 373 -17.19 -18.46 -0.95
N LYS A 374 -17.77 -19.47 -1.61
CA LYS A 374 -18.41 -20.59 -0.92
C LYS A 374 -17.47 -21.06 0.20
N PRO A 375 -17.97 -21.28 1.43
CA PRO A 375 -17.14 -21.77 2.51
C PRO A 375 -16.38 -22.99 1.98
N THR A 376 -15.06 -22.87 1.85
CA THR A 376 -14.22 -24.03 1.57
C THR A 376 -14.32 -24.87 2.82
N GLY A 377 -15.16 -25.90 2.71
CA GLY A 377 -15.75 -26.58 3.84
C GLY A 377 -14.75 -27.06 4.87
N SER A 378 -15.24 -27.09 6.10
CA SER A 378 -14.83 -28.07 7.11
C SER A 378 -14.45 -29.40 6.46
N ARG A 379 -13.17 -29.76 6.56
CA ARG A 379 -12.72 -31.15 6.62
C ARG A 379 -11.67 -31.26 7.70
#